data_AF-A0AAU5LAY4-F1
#
_entry.id   AF-A0AAU5LAY4-F1
#
_cell.length_a   1.000
_cell.length_b   1.000
_cell.length_c   1.000
_cell.angle_alpha   90.00
_cell.angle_beta   90.00
_cell.angle_gamma   90.00
#
_symmetry.space_group_name_H-M   'P 1'
#
loop_
_entity.id
_entity.type
_entity.pdbx_description
1 polymer ?
#
loop_
_entity_poly.entity_id
_entity_poly.type
_entity_poly.pdbx_seq_one_letter_code
_entity_poly.pdbx_strand_id
1 'polypeptide(L)'
;MTPEDSGCPVLDMAARAPHAQNALLRSAGPAVRVELPGGVIAWSVTRSEVIRALAGDPRVSRDPRKHWPGLADVPEGWPLAPLALQQTFPTSTGANTARHGGG
;
A
#
# COMPACT_ATOMS: atom_id res chain seq x y z
N MET A 1 -3.70 -27.14 -13.91
CA MET A 1 -2.31 -26.65 -13.96
C MET A 1 -2.23 -25.54 -12.91
N THR A 2 -1.44 -25.73 -11.86
CA THR A 2 -1.42 -24.95 -10.62
C THR A 2 -0.84 -23.53 -10.83
N PRO A 3 -1.40 -22.46 -10.23
CA PRO A 3 -0.90 -21.09 -10.38
C PRO A 3 0.14 -20.75 -9.30
N GLU A 4 1.00 -21.69 -8.92
CA GLU A 4 1.81 -21.58 -7.68
C GLU A 4 3.29 -21.28 -7.92
N ASP A 5 3.70 -20.99 -9.16
CA ASP A 5 5.12 -20.75 -9.46
C ASP A 5 5.32 -19.67 -10.53
N SER A 6 4.83 -18.46 -10.24
CA SER A 6 5.26 -17.25 -10.93
C SER A 6 5.72 -16.30 -9.83
N GLY A 7 7.03 -16.27 -9.59
CA GLY A 7 7.64 -15.47 -8.52
C GLY A 7 7.03 -14.08 -8.44
N CYS A 8 6.75 -13.63 -7.21
CA CYS A 8 6.15 -12.32 -6.99
C CYS A 8 6.98 -11.26 -7.74
N PRO A 9 6.38 -10.48 -8.66
CA PRO A 9 7.12 -9.46 -9.37
C PRO A 9 7.73 -8.48 -8.37
N VAL A 10 9.06 -8.30 -8.45
CA VAL A 10 9.79 -7.40 -7.58
C VAL A 10 9.39 -5.97 -7.91
N LEU A 11 9.05 -5.19 -6.89
CA LEU A 11 8.74 -3.78 -7.07
C LEU A 11 10.04 -2.99 -7.34
N ASP A 12 10.19 -2.45 -8.55
CA ASP A 12 11.30 -1.54 -8.89
C ASP A 12 11.23 -0.24 -8.06
N MET A 13 12.05 -0.20 -7.02
CA MET A 13 12.18 0.93 -6.12
C MET A 13 12.95 2.10 -6.74
N ALA A 14 13.71 1.88 -7.83
CA ALA A 14 14.39 2.95 -8.53
C ALA A 14 13.44 3.75 -9.44
N ALA A 15 12.17 3.34 -9.54
CA ALA A 15 11.14 3.97 -10.36
C ALA A 15 11.64 4.28 -11.77
N ARG A 16 12.35 3.34 -12.40
CA ARG A 16 12.94 3.57 -13.74
C ARG A 16 11.86 3.68 -14.81
N ALA A 17 10.76 2.94 -14.65
CA ALA A 17 9.62 2.95 -15.56
C ALA A 17 8.28 2.75 -14.81
N PRO A 18 7.89 3.67 -13.93
CA PRO A 18 6.76 3.48 -13.01
C PRO A 18 5.43 3.34 -13.76
N HIS A 19 5.27 3.96 -14.93
CA HIS A 19 4.07 3.81 -15.75
C HIS A 19 3.94 2.41 -16.35
N ALA A 20 5.04 1.88 -16.90
CA ALA A 20 5.05 0.54 -17.47
C ALA A 20 4.83 -0.53 -16.40
N GLN A 21 5.49 -0.41 -15.26
CA GLN A 21 5.31 -1.30 -14.11
C GLN A 21 3.88 -1.22 -13.55
N ASN A 22 3.31 -0.02 -13.42
CA ASN A 22 1.92 0.13 -13.01
C ASN A 22 0.94 -0.44 -14.05
N ALA A 23 1.23 -0.36 -15.35
CA ALA A 23 0.39 -0.96 -16.38
C ALA A 23 0.38 -2.50 -16.26
N LEU A 24 1.55 -3.11 -16.01
CA LEU A 24 1.67 -4.54 -15.74
C LEU A 24 0.85 -4.94 -14.51
N LEU A 25 1.04 -4.25 -13.38
CA LEU A 25 0.29 -4.53 -12.16
C LEU A 25 -1.23 -4.34 -12.34
N ARG A 26 -1.66 -3.32 -13.09
CA ARG A 26 -3.09 -3.10 -13.41
C ARG A 26 -3.69 -4.20 -14.27
N SER A 27 -2.90 -4.77 -15.19
CA SER A 27 -3.34 -5.90 -16.03
C SER A 27 -3.44 -7.20 -15.24
N ALA A 28 -2.60 -7.37 -14.20
CA ALA A 28 -2.60 -8.56 -13.34
C ALA A 28 -3.76 -8.57 -12.32
N GLY A 29 -4.25 -7.40 -11.89
CA GLY A 29 -5.45 -7.34 -11.05
C GLY A 29 -5.61 -6.07 -10.22
N PRO A 30 -6.70 -5.98 -9.44
CA PRO A 30 -6.95 -4.85 -8.54
C PRO A 30 -5.96 -4.78 -7.36
N ALA A 31 -5.48 -5.93 -6.91
CA ALA A 31 -4.44 -6.08 -5.90
C ALA A 31 -3.52 -7.24 -6.31
N VAL A 32 -2.21 -6.99 -6.40
CA VAL A 32 -1.22 -7.95 -6.89
C VAL A 32 -0.17 -8.17 -5.81
N ARG A 33 0.20 -9.43 -5.52
CA ARG A 33 1.33 -9.71 -4.62
C ARG A 33 2.63 -9.31 -5.30
N VAL A 34 3.42 -8.51 -4.62
CA VAL A 34 4.72 -8.02 -5.07
C VAL A 34 5.76 -8.31 -4.00
N GLU A 35 6.99 -8.50 -4.42
CA GLU A 35 8.13 -8.60 -3.51
C GLU A 35 8.78 -7.22 -3.38
N LEU A 36 8.96 -6.76 -2.15
CA LEU A 36 9.73 -5.58 -1.83
C LEU A 36 11.18 -5.99 -1.54
N PRO A 37 12.16 -5.05 -1.63
CA PRO A 37 13.56 -5.37 -1.32
C PRO A 37 13.69 -6.09 0.02
N GLY A 38 14.61 -7.04 0.13
CA GLY A 38 14.75 -7.82 1.37
C GLY A 38 13.72 -8.93 1.55
N GLY A 39 13.05 -9.38 0.48
CA GLY A 39 12.18 -10.57 0.50
C GLY A 39 10.80 -10.34 1.12
N VAL A 40 10.45 -9.09 1.43
CA VAL A 40 9.19 -8.76 2.10
C VAL A 40 8.04 -8.82 1.09
N ILE A 41 7.10 -9.74 1.29
CA ILE A 41 5.92 -9.86 0.42
C ILE A 41 4.86 -8.85 0.84
N ALA A 42 4.41 -8.05 -0.14
CA ALA A 42 3.38 -7.04 0.05
C ALA A 42 2.31 -7.13 -1.06
N TRP A 43 1.23 -6.39 -0.89
CA TRP A 43 0.19 -6.24 -1.92
C TRP A 43 0.29 -4.85 -2.55
N SER A 44 0.44 -4.80 -3.87
CA SER A 44 0.33 -3.58 -4.65
C SER A 44 -1.11 -3.40 -5.14
N VAL A 45 -1.77 -2.37 -4.63
CA VAL A 45 -3.15 -2.02 -5.00
C VAL A 45 -3.11 -0.93 -6.07
N THR A 46 -3.68 -1.22 -7.25
CA THR A 46 -3.56 -0.33 -8.42
C THR A 46 -4.84 0.44 -8.76
N ARG A 47 -5.95 0.12 -8.06
CA ARG A 47 -7.28 0.69 -8.30
C ARG A 47 -7.66 1.66 -7.19
N SER A 48 -8.00 2.89 -7.56
CA SER A 48 -8.40 3.94 -6.61
C SER A 48 -9.64 3.57 -5.80
N GLU A 49 -10.59 2.83 -6.37
CA GLU A 49 -11.79 2.33 -5.67
C GLU A 49 -11.43 1.38 -4.53
N VAL A 50 -10.48 0.47 -4.77
CA VAL A 50 -9.99 -0.48 -3.77
C VAL A 50 -9.24 0.24 -2.66
N ILE A 51 -8.41 1.23 -3.01
CA ILE A 51 -7.73 2.07 -2.01
C ILE A 51 -8.75 2.82 -1.15
N ARG A 52 -9.80 3.40 -1.74
CA ARG A 52 -10.87 4.09 -1.00
C ARG A 52 -11.62 3.15 -0.06
N ALA A 53 -11.93 1.93 -0.52
CA ALA A 53 -12.58 0.92 0.30
C ALA A 53 -11.69 0.52 1.49
N LEU A 54 -10.40 0.23 1.25
CA LEU A 54 -9.44 -0.12 2.30
C LEU A 54 -9.22 1.03 3.28
N ALA A 55 -9.19 2.28 2.82
CA ALA A 55 -8.97 3.44 3.67
C ALA A 55 -10.10 3.70 4.67
N GLY A 56 -11.32 3.22 4.38
CA GLY A 56 -12.50 3.29 5.26
C GLY A 56 -12.83 1.99 5.99
N ASP A 57 -12.13 0.89 5.70
CA ASP A 57 -12.39 -0.42 6.33
C ASP A 57 -11.69 -0.49 7.70
N PRO A 58 -12.44 -0.70 8.81
CA PRO A 58 -11.86 -0.77 10.16
C PRO A 58 -10.93 -1.98 10.37
N ARG A 59 -10.95 -2.96 9.47
CA ARG A 59 -10.02 -4.10 9.50
C ARG A 59 -8.64 -3.75 8.94
N VAL A 60 -8.53 -2.65 8.19
CA VAL A 60 -7.26 -2.17 7.66
C VAL A 60 -6.63 -1.25 8.68
N SER A 61 -5.72 -1.82 9.47
CA SER A 61 -5.01 -1.06 10.48
C SER A 61 -3.86 -0.25 9.87
N ARG A 62 -3.69 0.97 10.37
CA ARG A 62 -2.54 1.84 10.08
C ARG A 62 -1.45 1.75 11.15
N ASP A 63 -1.60 0.85 12.13
CA ASP A 63 -0.57 0.53 13.11
C ASP A 63 0.08 -0.82 12.75
N PRO A 64 1.10 -0.82 11.87
CA PRO A 64 1.77 -2.03 11.42
C PRO A 64 2.47 -2.74 12.58
N ARG A 65 2.90 -2.03 13.62
CA ARG A 65 3.54 -2.63 14.81
C ARG A 65 2.61 -3.53 15.61
N LYS A 66 1.30 -3.30 15.52
CA LYS A 66 0.29 -4.10 16.22
C LYS A 66 -0.44 -5.10 15.32
N HIS A 67 -0.54 -4.81 14.02
CA HIS A 67 -1.47 -5.53 13.14
C HIS A 67 -0.84 -6.10 11.88
N TRP A 68 0.48 -5.97 11.68
CA TRP A 68 1.16 -6.63 10.58
C TRP A 68 1.81 -7.93 11.05
N PRO A 69 1.25 -9.12 10.71
CA PRO A 69 1.80 -10.40 11.13
C PRO A 69 3.21 -10.66 10.60
N GLY A 70 3.52 -10.14 9.41
CA GLY A 70 4.82 -10.29 8.75
C GLY A 70 5.89 -9.32 9.25
N LEU A 71 5.61 -8.51 10.29
CA LEU A 71 6.60 -7.57 10.84
C LEU A 71 7.85 -8.29 11.38
N ALA A 72 7.69 -9.51 11.91
CA ALA A 72 8.80 -10.31 12.41
C ALA A 72 9.73 -10.79 11.29
N ASP A 73 9.22 -10.88 10.06
CA ASP A 73 9.99 -11.32 8.88
C ASP A 73 10.68 -10.15 8.17
N VAL A 74 10.50 -8.91 8.65
CA VAL A 74 11.15 -7.73 8.09
C VAL A 74 12.62 -7.72 8.51
N PRO A 75 13.57 -7.71 7.56
CA PRO A 75 14.99 -7.68 7.88
C PRO A 75 15.37 -6.38 8.59
N GLU A 76 16.34 -6.47 9.51
CA GLU A 76 16.92 -5.31 10.16
C GLU A 76 17.54 -4.37 9.12
N GLY A 77 17.28 -3.06 9.23
CA GLY A 77 17.77 -2.07 8.26
C GLY A 77 16.99 -2.03 6.94
N TRP A 78 15.81 -2.65 6.86
CA TRP A 78 14.99 -2.62 5.66
C TRP A 78 14.72 -1.18 5.17
N PRO A 79 15.10 -0.81 3.92
CA PRO A 79 15.05 0.57 3.44
C PRO A 79 13.65 1.17 3.42
N LEU A 80 12.60 0.34 3.42
CA LEU A 80 11.21 0.78 3.43
C LEU A 80 10.60 0.83 4.84
N ALA A 81 11.30 0.39 5.87
CA ALA A 81 10.82 0.48 7.25
C ALA A 81 10.42 1.92 7.64
N PRO A 82 11.16 2.98 7.25
CA PRO A 82 10.77 4.36 7.53
C PRO A 82 9.50 4.80 6.83
N LEU A 83 8.99 4.10 5.80
CA LEU A 83 7.72 4.39 5.11
C LEU A 83 6.60 3.47 5.58
N ALA A 84 6.91 2.16 5.67
CA ALA A 84 5.97 1.11 6.02
C ALA A 84 5.56 1.14 7.49
N LEU A 85 6.44 1.60 8.39
CA LEU A 85 6.19 1.68 9.83
C LEU A 85 5.74 3.07 10.30
N GLN A 86 5.52 4.01 9.38
CA GLN A 86 5.07 5.35 9.76
C GLN A 86 3.67 5.30 10.33
N GLN A 87 3.51 5.87 11.52
CA GLN A 87 2.22 6.24 12.01
C GLN A 87 1.79 7.51 11.28
N THR A 88 1.05 7.36 10.19
CA THR A 88 0.39 8.50 9.58
C THR A 88 -0.79 8.85 10.47
N PHE A 89 -0.68 9.96 11.22
CA PHE A 89 -1.83 10.53 11.91
C PHE A 89 -2.97 10.68 10.89
N PRO A 90 -4.19 10.18 11.16
CA PRO A 90 -5.31 10.50 10.30
C PRO A 90 -5.54 12.02 10.40
N THR A 91 -5.16 12.77 9.38
CA THR A 91 -5.69 14.12 9.17
C THR A 91 -7.18 13.95 8.86
N SER A 92 -7.99 13.88 9.90
CA SER A 92 -9.41 14.16 9.80
C SER A 92 -9.54 15.65 9.51
N THR A 93 -9.41 16.04 8.24
CA THR A 93 -9.92 17.34 7.78
C THR A 93 -11.38 17.11 7.43
N GLY A 94 -12.22 17.04 8.45
CA GLY A 94 -13.64 17.26 8.31
C GLY A 94 -13.86 18.70 7.86
N ALA A 95 -14.52 18.87 6.72
CA ALA A 95 -14.89 20.16 6.16
C ALA A 95 -15.74 20.96 7.17
N ASN A 96 -15.36 22.23 7.40
CA ASN A 96 -16.31 23.26 7.82
C ASN A 96 -16.28 24.38 6.79
N THR A 97 -17.07 24.23 5.73
CA THR A 97 -17.48 25.36 4.88
C THR A 97 -18.83 25.87 5.41
N ALA A 98 -18.81 26.55 6.55
CA ALA A 98 -19.91 27.44 6.91
C ALA A 98 -19.84 28.65 5.97
N ARG A 99 -20.63 28.60 4.90
CA ARG A 99 -21.03 29.78 4.12
C ARG A 99 -21.70 30.77 5.07
N HIS A 100 -21.09 31.94 5.28
CA HIS A 100 -21.75 33.10 5.90
C HIS A 100 -21.70 34.26 4.89
N GLY A 101 -22.84 34.52 4.26
CA GLY A 101 -23.31 35.84 3.84
C GLY A 101 -24.79 35.85 4.21
N GLY A 102 -25.34 36.77 5.02
CA GLY A 102 -25.01 38.19 5.17
C GLY A 102 -25.43 38.89 3.87
N GLY A 103 -26.47 39.71 3.79
CA GLY A 103 -27.49 40.20 4.70
C GLY A 103 -28.57 40.89 3.85
#